data_AF-F0BAN3-F1
#
_entry.id   AF-F0BAN3-F1
#
_cell.length_a   1.000
_cell.length_b   1.000
_cell.length_c   1.000
_cell.angle_alpha   90.00
_cell.angle_beta   90.00
_cell.angle_gamma   90.00
#
_symmetry.space_group_name_H-M   'P 1'
#
loop_
_entity.id
_entity.type
_entity.pdbx_description
1 polymer ?
#
loop_
_entity_poly.entity_id
_entity_poly.type
_entity_poly.pdbx_seq_one_letter_code
_entity_poly.pdbx_strand_id
1 'polypeptide(L)' 'MDTPKPSLFEQLQQRLACASEPLEVLNQFEAELLHAFPFEATAIVELVSSWGHRLGVLTHDDLRGYV' A
#
# COMPACT_ATOMS: atom_id res chain seq x y z
N MET A 1 6.88 26.11 9.74
CA MET A 1 7.73 25.01 9.24
C MET A 1 6.91 24.30 8.20
N ASP A 2 7.26 24.45 6.92
CA ASP A 2 6.58 23.77 5.82
C ASP A 2 7.05 22.31 5.84
N THR A 3 6.32 21.46 6.58
CA THR A 3 6.60 20.03 6.54
C THR A 3 6.21 19.55 5.15
N PRO A 4 7.15 19.07 4.31
CA PRO A 4 6.80 18.55 3.00
C PRO A 4 5.74 17.46 3.18
N LYS A 5 4.68 17.51 2.36
CA LYS A 5 3.62 16.51 2.43
C LYS A 5 4.27 15.13 2.28
N PRO A 6 4.06 14.20 3.24
CA PRO A 6 4.72 12.91 3.23
C PRO A 6 4.41 12.16 1.93
N SER A 7 5.41 11.46 1.40
CA SER A 7 5.25 10.64 0.20
C SER A 7 4.20 9.55 0.43
N LEU A 8 3.54 9.04 -0.62
CA LEU A 8 2.56 7.94 -0.49
C LEU A 8 3.15 6.73 0.26
N PHE A 9 4.41 6.42 -0.02
CA PHE A 9 5.14 5.36 0.69
C PHE A 9 5.31 5.66 2.19
N GLU A 10 5.68 6.90 2.55
CA GLU A 10 5.83 7.29 3.95
C GLU A 10 4.49 7.29 4.70
N GLN A 11 3.41 7.72 4.04
CA GLN A 11 2.05 7.64 4.58
C GLN A 11 1.66 6.18 4.88
N LEU A 12 1.95 5.26 3.95
CA LEU A 12 1.71 3.83 4.15
C LEU A 12 2.57 3.29 5.32
N GLN A 13 3.87 3.63 5.36
CA GLN A 13 4.76 3.21 6.44
C GLN A 13 4.28 3.69 7.82
N GLN A 14 3.85 4.94 7.93
CA GLN A 14 3.34 5.50 9.19
C GLN A 14 2.05 4.80 9.63
N ARG A 15 1.13 4.54 8.69
CA ARG A 15 -0.10 3.82 8.98
C ARG A 15 0.18 2.40 9.45
N LEU A 16 1.09 1.69 8.77
CA LEU A 16 1.49 0.33 9.15
C LEU A 16 2.22 0.27 10.50
N ALA A 17 3.02 1.28 10.85
CA ALA A 17 3.73 1.32 12.13
C ALA A 17 2.79 1.40 13.35
N CYS A 18 1.58 1.93 13.19
CA CYS A 18 0.55 1.97 14.24
C CYS A 18 -0.56 0.93 14.05
N ALA A 19 -0.51 0.11 12.99
CA ALA A 19 -1.57 -0.83 12.66
C ALA A 19 -1.44 -2.11 13.49
N SER A 20 -2.53 -2.51 14.14
CA SER A 20 -2.64 -3.89 14.68
C SER A 20 -2.89 -4.91 13.57
N GLU A 21 -3.51 -4.48 12.47
CA GLU A 21 -3.86 -5.32 11.31
C GLU A 21 -3.24 -4.72 10.04
N PRO A 22 -1.96 -5.01 9.75
CA PRO A 22 -1.23 -4.38 8.66
C PRO A 22 -1.79 -4.71 7.28
N LEU A 23 -2.38 -5.90 7.10
CA LEU A 23 -3.00 -6.31 5.84
C LEU A 23 -4.26 -5.48 5.53
N GLU A 24 -5.12 -5.22 6.52
CA GLU A 24 -6.29 -4.35 6.34
C GLU A 24 -5.91 -2.93 5.97
N VAL A 25 -4.88 -2.38 6.63
CA VAL A 25 -4.38 -1.04 6.32
C VAL A 25 -3.84 -0.97 4.89
N LEU A 26 -3.14 -2.01 4.42
CA LEU A 26 -2.66 -2.09 3.05
C LEU A 26 -3.82 -2.12 2.05
N ASN A 27 -4.84 -2.95 2.29
CA ASN A 27 -6.03 -3.05 1.43
C ASN A 27 -6.85 -1.75 1.40
N GLN A 28 -7.03 -1.09 2.55
CA GLN A 28 -7.69 0.22 2.60
C GLN A 28 -6.92 1.26 1.79
N PHE A 29 -5.59 1.26 1.91
CA PHE A 29 -4.75 2.19 1.18
C PHE A 29 -4.80 1.96 -0.33
N GLU A 30 -4.84 0.69 -0.77
CA GLU A 30 -5.09 0.34 -2.18
C GLU A 30 -6.42 0.89 -2.66
N ALA A 31 -7.51 0.66 -1.92
CA ALA A 31 -8.84 1.16 -2.27
C ALA A 31 -8.89 2.69 -2.36
N GLU A 32 -8.21 3.40 -1.45
CA GLU A 32 -8.10 4.87 -1.51
C GLU A 32 -7.38 5.32 -2.79
N LEU A 33 -6.29 4.67 -3.16
CA LEU A 33 -5.55 4.98 -4.39
C LEU A 33 -6.36 4.64 -5.64
N LEU A 34 -7.02 3.49 -5.68
CA LEU A 34 -7.90 3.10 -6.80
C LEU A 34 -9.06 4.09 -6.98
N HIS A 35 -9.59 4.62 -5.87
CA HIS A 35 -10.62 5.65 -5.94
C HIS A 35 -10.08 6.99 -6.48
N ALA A 36 -8.87 7.37 -6.08
CA ALA A 36 -8.23 8.61 -6.52
C ALA A 36 -7.71 8.56 -7.96
N PHE A 37 -7.24 7.39 -8.41
CA PHE A 37 -6.67 7.15 -9.74
C PHE A 37 -7.31 5.92 -10.40
N PRO A 38 -8.59 6.00 -10.79
CA PRO A 38 -9.33 4.84 -11.30
C PRO A 38 -8.80 4.29 -12.64
N PHE A 39 -8.02 5.08 -13.38
CA PHE A 39 -7.41 4.69 -14.65
C PHE A 39 -6.08 3.94 -14.50
N GLU A 40 -5.49 3.96 -13.31
CA GLU A 40 -4.17 3.39 -13.03
C GLU A 40 -4.27 2.14 -12.14
N ALA A 41 -5.42 1.45 -12.20
CA ALA A 41 -5.74 0.37 -11.27
C ALA A 41 -4.66 -0.72 -11.19
N THR A 42 -4.19 -1.21 -12.33
CA THR A 42 -3.10 -2.20 -12.39
C THR A 42 -1.82 -1.68 -11.75
N ALA A 43 -1.41 -0.44 -12.08
CA ALA A 43 -0.20 0.15 -11.54
C ALA A 43 -0.29 0.36 -10.02
N ILE A 44 -1.46 0.71 -9.50
CA ILE A 44 -1.71 0.83 -8.07
C ILE A 44 -1.60 -0.52 -7.36
N VAL A 45 -2.27 -1.55 -7.87
CA VAL A 45 -2.21 -2.91 -7.29
C VAL A 45 -0.77 -3.40 -7.28
N GLU A 46 -0.02 -3.24 -8.38
CA GLU A 46 1.39 -3.64 -8.45
C GLU A 46 2.27 -2.85 -7.46
N LEU A 47 2.03 -1.54 -7.34
CA LEU A 47 2.76 -0.65 -6.44
C LEU A 47 2.52 -1.01 -4.98
N VAL A 48 1.25 -1.16 -4.59
CA VAL A 48 0.84 -1.49 -3.21
C VAL A 48 1.30 -2.90 -2.86
N SER A 49 1.18 -3.86 -3.77
CA SER A 49 1.70 -5.23 -3.58
C SER A 49 3.23 -5.22 -3.38
N SER A 50 3.95 -4.46 -4.20
CA SER A 50 5.41 -4.31 -4.07
C SER A 50 5.80 -3.69 -2.73
N TRP A 51 5.06 -2.69 -2.25
CA TRP A 51 5.30 -2.05 -0.96
C TRP A 51 4.93 -2.98 0.21
N GLY A 52 3.79 -3.67 0.14
CA GLY A 52 3.36 -4.65 1.12
C GLY A 52 4.39 -5.77 1.29
N HIS A 53 4.94 -6.29 0.19
CA HIS A 53 6.02 -7.27 0.24
C HIS A 53 7.30 -6.70 0.85
N ARG A 54 7.71 -5.48 0.44
CA ARG A 54 8.92 -4.82 0.97
C ARG A 54 8.82 -4.54 2.47
N LEU A 55 7.62 -4.21 2.96
CA LEU A 55 7.34 -3.93 4.37
C LEU A 55 7.07 -5.20 5.18
N GLY A 56 7.09 -6.39 4.55
CA GLY A 56 6.87 -7.68 5.21
C GLY A 56 5.41 -7.94 5.58
N VAL A 57 4.47 -7.15 5.03
CA VAL A 57 3.03 -7.30 5.23
C VAL A 57 2.48 -8.43 4.36
N LEU A 58 2.93 -8.49 3.10
CA LEU A 58 2.58 -9.55 2.16
C LEU A 58 3.66 -10.62 2.13
N THR A 59 3.26 -11.87 2.32
CA THR A 59 4.14 -13.02 2.11
C THR A 59 4.18 -13.42 0.65
N HIS A 60 5.26 -14.07 0.21
CA HIS A 60 5.43 -14.55 -1.18
C HIS A 60 4.25 -15.39 -1.69
N ASP A 61 3.49 -16.04 -0.80
CA ASP A 61 2.29 -16.81 -1.14
C ASP A 61 1.15 -15.94 -1.70
N ASP A 62 0.99 -14.72 -1.16
CA ASP A 62 -0.03 -13.75 -1.56
C ASP A 62 0.22 -13.21 -2.98
N LEU A 63 1.50 -13.03 -3.33
CA LEU A 63 1.92 -12.58 -4.66
C LEU A 63 1.72 -13.63 -5.76
N ARG A 64 1.60 -14.92 -5.43
CA ARG A 64 1.39 -15.98 -6.43
C ARG A 64 -0.04 -16.03 -6.97
N GLY A 65 -1.00 -15.39 -6.31
CA GLY A 65 -2.40 -15.33 -6.77
C GLY A 65 -2.63 -14.40 -7.98
N TYR A 66 -1.62 -13.61 -8.38
CA TYR A 66 -1.72 -12.57 -9.41
C TYR A 66 -1.08 -12.94 -10.77
N VAL A 67 -0.58 -14.17 -10.95
CA VAL A 67 0.07 -14.64 -12.20
C VAL A 67 -0.85 -15.50 -13.04
#